data_AF-A0A382PHE9-F1
#
_entry.id   AF-A0A382PHE9-F1
#
_cell.length_a   1.000
_cell.length_b   1.000
_cell.length_c   1.000
_cell.angle_alpha   90.00
_cell.angle_beta   90.00
_cell.angle_gamma   90.00
#
_symmetry.space_group_name_H-M   'P 1'
#
loop_
_entity.id
_entity.type
_entity.pdbx_description
1 polymer ?
#
loop_
_entity_poly.entity_id
_entity_poly.type
_entity_poly.pdbx_seq_one_letter_code
_entity_poly.pdbx_strand_id
1 'polypeptide(L)'
;MAKKQTNVASFLDEIAKMNDEKAEATKPSYVERDTFKVEHDVLYEGLVEGYTPGIEGNYTVEGQERTLNTAVRLIGARAVGSKDAADRRSTMWLTGYTQEHLATAVTAAQNDGIEFPMSARWLLHKVESGNEGRTYNRLSIIIDGTVAEIPAVPADQFSDN
;
A
#
# COMPACT_ATOMS: atom_id res chain seq x y z
N MET A 1 9.41 -38.77 34.32
CA MET A 1 8.96 -37.49 33.72
C MET A 1 10.11 -36.50 33.80
N ALA A 2 10.21 -35.60 32.80
CA ALA A 2 11.12 -34.46 32.68
C ALA A 2 12.53 -34.69 32.06
N LYS A 3 12.57 -34.71 30.72
CA LYS A 3 13.71 -34.25 29.90
C LYS A 3 13.16 -33.55 28.65
N LYS A 4 12.80 -32.27 28.79
CA LYS A 4 12.36 -31.43 27.66
C LYS A 4 12.59 -29.93 27.93
N GLN A 5 13.66 -29.61 28.67
CA GLN A 5 14.14 -28.24 28.90
C GLN A 5 15.57 -28.07 28.39
N THR A 6 15.96 -28.78 27.33
CA THR A 6 17.25 -28.55 26.70
C THR A 6 17.12 -27.33 25.80
N ASN A 7 17.67 -26.22 26.29
CA ASN A 7 18.24 -25.13 25.48
C ASN A 7 17.36 -23.99 24.97
N VAL A 8 16.37 -23.53 25.75
CA VAL A 8 15.75 -22.21 25.50
C VAL A 8 16.81 -21.09 25.59
N ALA A 9 17.71 -21.15 26.58
CA ALA A 9 18.74 -20.12 26.76
C ALA A 9 19.73 -20.07 25.58
N SER A 10 20.26 -21.20 25.12
CA SER A 10 21.18 -21.17 23.97
C SER A 10 20.50 -20.72 22.68
N PHE A 11 19.21 -21.04 22.50
CA PHE A 11 18.45 -20.61 21.34
C PHE A 11 18.25 -19.09 21.34
N LEU A 12 17.97 -18.50 22.52
CA LEU A 12 17.89 -17.06 22.68
C LEU A 12 19.25 -16.38 22.49
N ASP A 13 20.34 -16.99 22.96
CA ASP A 13 21.71 -16.49 22.74
C ASP A 13 22.11 -16.55 21.25
N GLU A 14 21.68 -17.59 20.53
CA GLU A 14 21.88 -17.72 19.09
C GLU A 14 21.09 -16.65 18.32
N ILE A 15 19.84 -16.40 18.71
CA ILE A 15 19.04 -15.28 18.18
C ILE A 15 19.71 -13.94 18.45
N ALA A 16 20.22 -13.72 19.67
CA ALA A 16 20.88 -12.47 20.03
C ALA A 16 22.13 -12.23 19.16
N LYS A 17 22.98 -13.24 18.99
CA LYS A 17 24.17 -13.15 18.12
C LYS A 17 23.80 -12.90 16.66
N MET A 18 22.79 -13.61 16.14
CA MET A 18 22.31 -13.37 14.77
C MET A 18 21.74 -11.96 14.59
N ASN A 19 21.12 -11.40 15.62
CA ASN A 19 20.59 -10.03 15.60
C ASN A 19 21.71 -8.99 15.68
N ASP A 20 22.74 -9.21 16.50
CA ASP A 20 23.89 -8.31 16.62
C ASP A 20 24.71 -8.29 15.33
N GLU A 21 24.97 -9.46 14.73
CA GLU A 21 25.64 -9.57 13.41
C GLU A 21 24.84 -8.89 12.30
N LYS A 22 23.50 -8.96 12.35
CA LYS A 22 22.62 -8.24 11.41
C LYS A 22 22.56 -6.74 11.71
N ALA A 23 22.64 -6.33 12.97
CA ALA A 23 22.59 -4.92 13.37
C ALA A 23 23.84 -4.16 12.87
N GLU A 24 25.03 -4.78 12.89
CA GLU A 24 26.23 -4.17 12.30
C GLU A 24 26.22 -4.16 10.77
N ALA A 25 25.62 -5.17 10.12
CA ALA A 25 25.57 -5.26 8.66
C ALA A 25 24.45 -4.44 8.00
N THR A 26 23.41 -4.07 8.75
CA THR A 26 22.20 -3.44 8.21
C THR A 26 21.77 -2.31 9.13
N LYS A 27 22.30 -1.09 8.89
CA LYS A 27 21.50 0.09 9.22
C LYS A 27 20.24 0.00 8.36
N PRO A 28 19.03 -0.17 8.92
CA PRO A 28 17.84 -0.31 8.10
C PRO A 28 17.62 0.99 7.33
N SER A 29 17.88 1.00 6.02
CA SER A 29 17.49 2.11 5.17
C SER A 29 15.99 1.98 4.92
N TYR A 30 15.23 2.95 5.40
CA TYR A 30 13.79 2.97 5.19
C TYR A 30 13.50 3.63 3.84
N VAL A 31 12.55 3.07 3.10
CA VAL A 31 12.10 3.69 1.85
C VAL A 31 11.10 4.78 2.17
N GLU A 32 11.49 6.03 1.95
CA GLU A 32 10.64 7.20 2.03
C GLU A 32 9.64 7.19 0.87
N ARG A 33 8.36 7.19 1.21
CA ARG A 33 7.25 7.16 0.25
C ARG A 33 6.57 8.50 0.21
N ASP A 34 6.62 9.14 -0.95
CA ASP A 34 5.88 10.37 -1.19
C ASP A 34 4.37 10.09 -1.14
N THR A 35 3.58 11.10 -0.76
CA THR A 35 2.13 11.02 -0.86
C THR A 35 1.70 11.13 -2.32
N PHE A 36 1.00 10.11 -2.82
CA PHE A 36 0.42 10.13 -4.16
C PHE A 36 -0.98 10.73 -4.13
N LYS A 37 -1.12 11.91 -4.72
CA LYS A 37 -2.41 12.59 -4.85
C LYS A 37 -3.10 12.16 -6.12
N VAL A 38 -4.26 11.53 -5.98
CA VAL A 38 -5.11 11.17 -7.13
C VAL A 38 -6.03 12.34 -7.46
N GLU A 39 -5.91 12.85 -8.67
CA GLU A 39 -6.81 13.86 -9.20
C GLU A 39 -8.09 13.22 -9.75
N HIS A 40 -9.20 13.95 -9.65
CA HIS A 40 -10.46 13.51 -10.25
C HIS A 40 -10.33 13.51 -11.77
N ASP A 41 -10.93 12.50 -12.40
CA ASP A 41 -11.05 12.33 -13.84
C ASP A 41 -9.71 12.17 -14.58
N VAL A 42 -8.64 11.81 -13.86
CA VAL A 42 -7.33 11.43 -14.42
C VAL A 42 -7.13 9.92 -14.30
N LEU A 43 -6.82 9.26 -15.42
CA LEU A 43 -6.50 7.84 -15.45
C LEU A 43 -5.04 7.61 -15.08
N TYR A 44 -4.80 6.78 -14.08
CA TYR A 44 -3.48 6.43 -13.58
C TYR A 44 -3.17 4.95 -13.84
N GLU A 45 -1.87 4.65 -13.91
CA GLU A 45 -1.31 3.29 -13.98
C GLU A 45 -0.19 3.14 -12.95
N GLY A 46 0.11 1.89 -12.58
CA GLY A 46 1.23 1.55 -11.70
C GLY A 46 1.04 0.18 -11.06
N LEU A 47 1.88 -0.14 -10.07
CA LEU A 47 1.75 -1.36 -9.30
C LEU A 47 1.19 -1.07 -7.91
N VAL A 48 0.26 -1.90 -7.46
CA VAL A 48 -0.18 -1.97 -6.06
C VAL A 48 0.72 -2.96 -5.34
N GLU A 49 1.58 -2.48 -4.45
CA GLU A 49 2.47 -3.29 -3.61
C GLU A 49 1.72 -3.93 -2.42
N GLY A 50 0.66 -3.26 -1.98
CA GLY A 50 -0.20 -3.72 -0.89
C GLY A 50 -1.00 -2.57 -0.30
N TYR A 51 -1.87 -2.86 0.65
CA TYR A 51 -2.63 -1.83 1.35
C TYR A 51 -2.80 -2.14 2.84
N THR A 52 -3.06 -1.11 3.64
CA THR A 52 -3.28 -1.20 5.08
C THR A 52 -4.52 -0.39 5.43
N PRO A 53 -5.68 -1.04 5.70
CA PRO A 53 -6.90 -0.36 6.10
C PRO A 53 -6.91 -0.05 7.60
N GLY A 54 -7.90 0.73 8.05
CA GLY A 54 -8.17 0.96 9.48
C GLY A 54 -7.21 1.94 10.15
N ILE A 55 -6.52 2.78 9.36
CA ILE A 55 -5.62 3.80 9.91
C ILE A 55 -6.47 4.98 10.36
N GLU A 56 -6.41 5.32 11.64
CA GLU A 56 -7.10 6.48 12.17
C GLU A 56 -6.50 7.76 11.57
N GLY A 57 -7.34 8.55 10.91
CA GLY A 57 -6.96 9.86 10.39
C GLY A 57 -6.94 10.92 11.49
N ASN A 58 -6.11 11.94 11.32
CA ASN A 58 -6.03 13.09 12.23
C ASN A 58 -7.26 14.03 12.17
N TYR A 59 -8.18 13.80 11.24
CA TYR A 59 -9.34 14.66 11.00
C TYR A 59 -10.62 13.84 11.21
N THR A 60 -11.46 14.30 12.13
CA THR A 60 -12.82 13.81 12.31
C THR A 60 -13.75 14.55 11.34
N VAL A 61 -14.53 13.81 10.56
CA VAL A 61 -15.70 14.39 9.88
C VAL A 61 -16.74 14.72 10.95
N GLU A 62 -17.33 15.92 10.91
CA GLU A 62 -18.34 16.36 11.88
C GLU A 62 -19.49 15.33 11.95
N GLY A 63 -19.69 14.74 13.14
CA GLY A 63 -20.66 13.67 13.37
C GLY A 63 -20.11 12.23 13.29
N GLN A 64 -18.82 12.04 13.01
CA GLN A 64 -18.13 10.74 13.15
C GLN A 64 -17.06 10.82 14.24
N GLU A 65 -17.10 9.87 15.19
CA GLU A 65 -16.09 9.78 16.26
C GLU A 65 -14.70 9.45 15.72
N ARG A 66 -14.61 8.74 14.59
CA ARG A 66 -13.36 8.34 13.94
C ARG A 66 -13.52 8.31 12.42
N THR A 67 -12.54 8.86 11.70
CA THR A 67 -12.40 8.68 10.26
C THR A 67 -11.27 7.69 10.00
N LEU A 68 -11.60 6.58 9.33
CA LEU A 68 -10.63 5.55 8.96
C LEU A 68 -10.17 5.78 7.53
N ASN A 69 -8.87 5.61 7.34
CA ASN A 69 -8.18 5.71 6.07
C ASN A 69 -7.54 4.36 5.71
N THR A 70 -7.31 4.19 4.41
CA THR A 70 -6.53 3.08 3.88
C THR A 70 -5.29 3.63 3.19
N ALA A 71 -4.12 3.21 3.63
CA ALA A 71 -2.85 3.48 2.96
C ALA A 71 -2.63 2.42 1.88
N VAL A 72 -2.46 2.86 0.63
CA VAL A 72 -2.18 1.99 -0.51
C VAL A 72 -0.75 2.26 -0.95
N ARG A 73 0.11 1.25 -0.85
CA ARG A 73 1.52 1.34 -1.26
C ARG A 73 1.58 1.09 -2.77
N LEU A 74 2.18 2.02 -3.49
CA LEU A 74 2.25 2.02 -4.93
C LEU A 74 3.71 2.06 -5.42
N ILE A 75 3.94 1.51 -6.60
CA ILE A 75 5.21 1.57 -7.33
C ILE A 75 4.94 2.13 -8.72
N GLY A 76 5.67 3.18 -9.10
CA GLY A 76 5.59 3.78 -10.43
C GLY A 76 4.23 4.38 -10.76
N ALA A 77 3.46 4.78 -9.75
CA ALA A 77 2.15 5.39 -9.94
C ALA A 77 2.28 6.70 -10.71
N ARG A 78 1.60 6.80 -11.85
CA ARG A 78 1.66 7.96 -12.74
C ARG A 78 0.45 8.04 -13.65
N ALA A 79 0.20 9.22 -14.23
CA ALA A 79 -0.88 9.36 -15.21
C ALA A 79 -0.54 8.54 -16.47
N VAL A 80 -1.55 7.91 -17.07
CA VAL A 80 -1.38 7.13 -18.30
C VAL A 80 -0.86 8.05 -19.41
N GLY A 81 0.22 7.64 -20.07
CA GLY A 81 0.88 8.41 -21.13
C GLY A 81 1.83 9.49 -20.64
N SER A 82 1.99 9.67 -19.32
CA SER A 82 3.04 10.54 -18.77
C SER A 82 4.44 9.94 -18.96
N LYS A 83 5.46 10.79 -18.86
CA LYS A 83 6.87 10.40 -18.84
C LYS A 83 7.43 10.33 -17.42
N ASP A 84 6.55 10.32 -16.42
CA ASP A 84 6.96 10.31 -15.02
C ASP A 84 7.60 8.97 -14.66
N ALA A 85 8.43 9.01 -13.61
CA ALA A 85 9.24 7.88 -13.18
C ALA A 85 8.38 6.63 -12.87
N ALA A 86 8.77 5.48 -13.42
CA ALA A 86 8.03 4.22 -13.34
C ALA A 86 8.42 3.35 -12.13
N ASP A 87 9.34 3.83 -11.30
CA ASP A 87 10.00 3.07 -10.23
C ASP A 87 9.80 3.72 -8.86
N ARG A 88 9.30 4.95 -8.79
CA ARG A 88 9.14 5.65 -7.51
C ARG A 88 8.14 4.97 -6.60
N ARG A 89 8.45 4.94 -5.31
CA ARG A 89 7.57 4.42 -4.25
C ARG A 89 6.71 5.55 -3.70
N SER A 90 5.41 5.31 -3.60
CA SER A 90 4.47 6.32 -3.10
C SER A 90 3.34 5.68 -2.30
N THR A 91 2.61 6.50 -1.55
CA THR A 91 1.43 6.08 -0.78
C THR A 91 0.21 6.88 -1.21
N MET A 92 -0.81 6.20 -1.74
CA MET A 92 -2.13 6.77 -1.97
C MET A 92 -3.00 6.57 -0.73
N TRP A 93 -3.68 7.62 -0.30
CA TRP A 93 -4.59 7.57 0.84
C TRP A 93 -6.04 7.56 0.37
N LEU A 94 -6.78 6.51 0.75
CA LEU A 94 -8.20 6.37 0.43
C LEU A 94 -9.05 6.57 1.68
N THR A 95 -10.22 7.18 1.50
CA THR A 95 -11.18 7.48 2.57
C THR A 95 -12.62 7.20 2.12
N GLY A 96 -13.54 7.03 3.07
CA GLY A 96 -14.95 6.72 2.78
C GLY A 96 -15.12 5.49 1.87
N TYR A 97 -16.08 5.53 0.95
CA TYR A 97 -16.40 4.43 0.03
C TYR A 97 -15.24 3.99 -0.88
N THR A 98 -14.26 4.86 -1.14
CA THR A 98 -13.12 4.50 -1.99
C THR A 98 -12.27 3.37 -1.40
N GLN A 99 -12.29 3.20 -0.08
CA GLN A 99 -11.63 2.08 0.61
C GLN A 99 -12.28 0.75 0.27
N GLU A 100 -13.60 0.68 0.28
CA GLU A 100 -14.38 -0.52 -0.05
C GLU A 100 -14.25 -0.88 -1.53
N HIS A 101 -14.18 0.12 -2.41
CA HIS A 101 -13.95 -0.09 -3.84
C HIS A 101 -12.60 -0.79 -4.10
N LEU A 102 -11.52 -0.33 -3.46
CA LEU A 102 -10.22 -0.98 -3.56
C LEU A 102 -10.27 -2.40 -2.98
N ALA A 103 -10.78 -2.56 -1.75
CA ALA A 103 -10.82 -3.85 -1.07
C ALA A 103 -11.59 -4.91 -1.87
N THR A 104 -12.69 -4.50 -2.51
CA THR A 104 -13.48 -5.37 -3.39
C THR A 104 -12.68 -5.81 -4.61
N ALA A 105 -12.02 -4.88 -5.30
CA ALA A 105 -11.23 -5.18 -6.48
C ALA A 105 -10.03 -6.09 -6.16
N VAL A 106 -9.31 -5.80 -5.07
CA VAL A 106 -8.18 -6.63 -4.62
C VAL A 106 -8.65 -8.02 -4.22
N THR A 107 -9.73 -8.13 -3.44
CA THR A 107 -10.29 -9.44 -3.05
C THR A 107 -10.68 -10.26 -4.27
N ALA A 108 -11.32 -9.63 -5.26
CA ALA A 108 -11.67 -10.30 -6.51
C ALA A 108 -10.42 -10.82 -7.24
N ALA A 109 -9.40 -9.98 -7.40
CA ALA A 109 -8.14 -10.36 -8.03
C ALA A 109 -7.46 -11.53 -7.28
N GLN A 110 -7.42 -11.49 -5.94
CA GLN A 110 -6.85 -12.56 -5.13
C GLN A 110 -7.63 -13.88 -5.25
N ASN A 111 -8.95 -13.82 -5.35
CA ASN A 111 -9.77 -15.00 -5.62
C ASN A 111 -9.47 -15.61 -7.00
N ASP A 112 -9.06 -14.78 -7.96
CA ASP A 112 -8.61 -15.21 -9.29
C ASP A 112 -7.13 -15.65 -9.32
N GLY A 113 -6.47 -15.71 -8.16
CA GLY A 113 -5.07 -16.14 -8.03
C GLY A 113 -4.03 -15.05 -8.33
N ILE A 114 -4.44 -13.79 -8.41
CA ILE A 114 -3.52 -12.66 -8.58
C ILE A 114 -2.96 -12.28 -7.21
N GLU A 115 -1.64 -12.09 -7.14
CA GLU A 115 -0.91 -11.79 -5.91
C GLU A 115 -0.23 -10.42 -5.99
N PHE A 116 0.13 -9.86 -4.84
CA PHE A 116 0.94 -8.65 -4.80
C PHE A 116 2.40 -8.94 -5.20
N PRO A 117 3.07 -7.99 -5.88
CA PRO A 117 2.53 -6.74 -6.41
C PRO A 117 1.66 -6.93 -7.64
N MET A 118 0.58 -6.14 -7.72
CA MET A 118 -0.42 -6.23 -8.78
C MET A 118 -0.28 -5.06 -9.76
N SER A 119 -0.23 -5.32 -11.07
CA SER A 119 -0.37 -4.26 -12.07
C SER A 119 -1.81 -3.75 -12.08
N ALA A 120 -2.00 -2.44 -12.06
CA ALA A 120 -3.33 -1.86 -12.03
C ALA A 120 -3.43 -0.53 -12.79
N ARG A 121 -4.66 -0.22 -13.18
CA ARG A 121 -5.08 1.09 -13.69
C ARG A 121 -6.27 1.58 -12.88
N TRP A 122 -6.29 2.85 -12.51
CA TRP A 122 -7.35 3.39 -11.66
C TRP A 122 -7.72 4.83 -11.99
N LEU A 123 -8.94 5.19 -11.61
CA LEU A 123 -9.56 6.48 -11.84
C LEU A 123 -10.39 6.85 -10.61
N LEU A 124 -10.18 8.05 -10.07
CA LEU A 124 -11.08 8.66 -9.11
C LEU A 124 -12.03 9.59 -9.87
N HIS A 125 -13.35 9.41 -9.70
CA HIS A 125 -14.34 10.23 -10.40
C HIS A 125 -15.60 10.42 -9.54
N LYS A 126 -16.50 11.29 -9.98
CA LYS A 126 -17.79 11.55 -9.31
C LYS A 126 -18.89 10.76 -9.99
N VAL A 127 -19.72 10.08 -9.19
CA VAL A 127 -20.91 9.37 -9.66
C VAL A 127 -22.14 9.94 -8.98
N GLU A 128 -23.23 10.11 -9.73
CA GLU A 128 -24.53 10.48 -9.18
C GLU A 128 -25.08 9.35 -8.30
N SER A 129 -25.58 9.71 -7.13
CA SER A 129 -26.32 8.79 -6.27
C SER A 129 -27.73 8.60 -6.83
N GLY A 130 -28.34 7.43 -6.60
CA GLY A 130 -29.73 7.17 -7.01
C GLY A 130 -30.78 8.08 -6.36
N ASN A 131 -30.40 8.89 -5.37
CA ASN A 131 -31.21 9.99 -4.85
C ASN A 131 -30.82 11.28 -5.58
N GLU A 132 -31.81 11.93 -6.21
CA GLU A 132 -31.62 13.09 -7.08
C GLU A 132 -30.70 14.16 -6.47
N GLY A 133 -29.62 14.49 -7.19
CA GLY A 133 -28.76 15.66 -6.93
C GLY A 133 -27.55 15.46 -6.01
N ARG A 134 -27.29 14.26 -5.48
CA ARG A 134 -26.06 13.99 -4.69
C ARG A 134 -25.02 13.25 -5.52
N THR A 135 -23.75 13.63 -5.39
CA THR A 135 -22.62 12.91 -5.99
C THR A 135 -21.70 12.34 -4.91
N TYR A 136 -21.07 11.22 -5.18
CA TYR A 136 -20.08 10.60 -4.30
C TYR A 136 -18.79 10.27 -5.06
N ASN A 137 -17.70 10.12 -4.32
CA ASN A 137 -16.42 9.71 -4.89
C ASN A 137 -16.45 8.21 -5.21
N ARG A 138 -16.18 7.86 -6.46
CA ARG A 138 -15.98 6.48 -6.92
C ARG A 138 -14.53 6.29 -7.30
N LEU A 139 -13.93 5.23 -6.76
CA LEU A 139 -12.65 4.71 -7.25
C LEU A 139 -13.00 3.54 -8.17
N SER A 140 -12.68 3.67 -9.45
CA SER A 140 -12.72 2.57 -10.41
C SER A 140 -11.30 2.07 -10.60
N ILE A 141 -11.07 0.78 -10.45
CA ILE A 141 -9.76 0.15 -10.58
C ILE A 141 -9.88 -1.15 -11.36
N ILE A 142 -8.92 -1.37 -12.25
CA ILE A 142 -8.71 -2.62 -12.97
C ILE A 142 -7.37 -3.17 -12.48
N ILE A 143 -7.36 -4.44 -12.07
CA ILE A 143 -6.14 -5.18 -11.74
C ILE A 143 -5.85 -6.10 -12.92
N ASP A 144 -4.72 -5.88 -13.59
CA ASP A 144 -4.36 -6.55 -14.83
C ASP A 144 -3.61 -7.88 -14.57
N GLY A 145 -2.99 -8.07 -13.39
CA GLY A 145 -2.34 -9.33 -13.00
C GLY A 145 -1.18 -9.17 -12.02
N THR A 146 -0.57 -10.31 -11.66
CA THR A 146 0.63 -10.38 -10.82
C THR A 146 1.86 -9.94 -11.61
N VAL A 147 2.76 -9.19 -10.97
CA VAL A 147 4.03 -8.76 -11.57
C VAL A 147 5.19 -9.54 -10.98
N ALA A 148 6.04 -10.12 -11.85
CA ALA A 148 7.20 -10.90 -11.44
C ALA A 148 8.44 -10.04 -11.13
N GLU A 149 8.58 -8.89 -11.80
CA GLU A 149 9.75 -8.02 -11.66
C GLU A 149 9.36 -6.67 -11.06
N ILE A 150 9.99 -6.34 -9.93
CA ILE A 150 9.78 -5.08 -9.24
C ILE A 150 10.94 -4.14 -9.57
N PRO A 151 10.70 -2.92 -10.08
CA PRO A 151 11.76 -1.93 -10.29
C PRO A 151 12.53 -1.66 -9.00
N ALA A 152 13.85 -1.48 -9.12
CA ALA A 152 14.68 -1.06 -7.99
C ALA A 152 14.15 0.24 -7.38
N VAL A 153 14.32 0.41 -6.06
CA VAL A 153 13.98 1.66 -5.41
C VAL A 153 15.03 2.71 -5.80
N PRO A 154 14.63 3.91 -6.26
CA PRO A 154 15.55 5.01 -6.51
C PRO A 154 16.39 5.35 -5.28
N ALA A 155 17.69 5.61 -5.47
CA ALA A 155 18.62 5.82 -4.37
C ALA A 155 18.24 7.00 -3.47
N ASP A 156 17.61 8.03 -4.03
CA ASP A 156 17.12 9.22 -3.33
C ASP A 156 15.89 8.96 -2.44
N GLN A 157 15.27 7.79 -2.53
CA GLN A 157 14.14 7.41 -1.68
C GLN A 157 14.55 6.60 -0.45
N PHE A 158 15.84 6.37 -0.23
CA PHE A 158 16.29 5.78 1.02
C PHE A 158 16.57 6.90 2.04
N SER A 159 16.04 6.75 3.25
CA SER A 159 16.33 7.66 4.35
C SER A 159 17.81 7.56 4.75
N ASP A 160 18.51 8.69 4.79
CA ASP A 160 19.83 8.79 5.40
C ASP A 160 19.67 8.77 6.93
N ASN A 161 19.77 7.59 7.56
CA ASN A 161 19.80 7.47 9.03
C ASN A 161 21.12 7.99 9.63
#